data_AF-A0A015L185-F1
#
_entry.id   AF-A0A015L185-F1
#
_cell.length_a   1.000
_cell.length_b   1.000
_cell.length_c   1.000
_cell.angle_alpha   90.00
_cell.angle_beta   90.00
_cell.angle_gamma   90.00
#
_symmetry.space_group_name_H-M   'P 1'
#
loop_
_entity.id
_entity.type
_entity.pdbx_description
1 polymer ?
#
loop_
_entity_poly.entity_id
_entity_poly.type
_entity_poly.pdbx_seq_one_letter_code
_entity_poly.pdbx_strand_id
1 'polypeptide(L)'
;MNVLQAIQYIIQDWNEVTADTIKNCWNHVKILSDAIPRDNDENDDSNIDSELNRAIEALHLSDMMQVKEFLTIPEEDVIYEFLNISEFEDMFKSGTTDHPDEVDDSSEMEIIHINEALRSLKTVNLFLLQ
;
A
#
# COMPACT_ATOMS: atom_id res chain seq x y z
N MET A 1 12.77 14.37 -28.85
CA MET A 1 11.50 13.79 -28.39
C MET A 1 10.91 14.76 -27.39
N ASN A 2 9.72 15.30 -27.67
CA ASN A 2 8.99 16.16 -26.73
C ASN A 2 8.03 15.31 -25.87
N VAL A 3 7.46 15.91 -24.82
CA VAL A 3 6.59 15.21 -23.86
C VAL A 3 5.41 14.53 -24.58
N LEU A 4 4.78 15.20 -25.54
CA LEU A 4 3.67 14.65 -26.31
C LEU A 4 4.08 13.40 -27.12
N GLN A 5 5.25 13.44 -27.76
CA GLN A 5 5.80 12.31 -28.51
C GLN A 5 6.14 11.13 -27.60
N ALA A 6 6.64 11.38 -26.39
CA ALA A 6 6.91 10.33 -25.41
C ALA A 6 5.61 9.66 -24.92
N ILE A 7 4.57 10.45 -24.66
CA ILE A 7 3.25 9.93 -24.25
C ILE A 7 2.65 9.06 -25.37
N GLN A 8 2.65 9.55 -26.61
CA GLN A 8 2.13 8.80 -27.76
C GLN A 8 2.88 7.50 -28.00
N TYR A 9 4.21 7.53 -27.83
CA TYR A 9 5.05 6.35 -27.93
C TYR A 9 4.69 5.30 -26.87
N ILE A 10 4.54 5.70 -25.60
CA ILE A 10 4.16 4.79 -24.52
C ILE A 10 2.76 4.17 -24.74
N ILE A 11 1.79 4.98 -25.20
CA ILE A 11 0.43 4.48 -25.50
C ILE A 11 0.48 3.45 -26.62
N GLN A 12 1.26 3.72 -27.67
CA GLN A 12 1.39 2.79 -28.79
C GLN A 12 2.05 1.48 -28.36
N ASP A 13 3.17 1.56 -27.63
CA ASP A 13 3.89 0.39 -27.12
C ASP A 13 3.01 -0.48 -26.21
N TRP A 14 2.14 0.13 -25.39
CA TRP A 14 1.20 -0.60 -24.54
C TRP A 14 0.21 -1.46 -25.33
N ASN A 15 -0.18 -1.06 -26.54
CA ASN A 15 -1.06 -1.87 -27.38
C ASN A 15 -0.36 -3.12 -27.95
N GLU A 16 0.97 -3.16 -27.94
CA GLU A 16 1.76 -4.31 -28.38
C GLU A 16 2.04 -5.30 -27.22
N VAL A 17 1.79 -4.89 -25.98
CA VAL A 17 1.94 -5.75 -24.81
C VAL A 17 0.78 -6.76 -24.76
N THR A 18 1.14 -8.04 -24.86
CA THR A 18 0.18 -9.14 -24.77
C THR A 18 0.12 -9.71 -23.35
N ALA A 19 -0.94 -10.46 -23.04
CA ALA A 19 -1.03 -11.22 -21.80
C ALA A 19 0.17 -12.16 -21.59
N ASP A 20 0.65 -12.80 -22.66
CA ASP A 20 1.84 -13.64 -22.62
C ASP A 20 3.09 -12.84 -22.23
N THR A 21 3.24 -11.60 -22.73
CA THR A 21 4.32 -10.69 -22.33
C THR A 21 4.29 -10.43 -20.83
N ILE A 22 3.12 -10.08 -20.28
CA ILE A 22 2.92 -9.79 -18.85
C ILE A 22 3.22 -11.03 -18.00
N LYS A 23 2.63 -12.17 -18.37
CA LYS A 23 2.82 -13.44 -17.69
C LYS A 23 4.28 -13.88 -17.68
N ASN A 24 4.98 -13.72 -18.81
CA ASN A 24 6.40 -14.03 -18.89
C ASN A 24 7.26 -13.10 -18.02
N CYS A 25 6.93 -11.80 -17.96
CA CYS A 25 7.59 -10.87 -17.06
C CYS A 25 7.39 -11.27 -15.60
N TRP A 26 6.16 -11.58 -15.18
CA TRP A 26 5.85 -11.99 -13.80
C TRP A 26 6.49 -13.34 -13.43
N ASN A 27 6.56 -14.28 -14.37
CA ASN A 27 7.31 -15.53 -14.20
C ASN A 27 8.81 -15.25 -13.99
N HIS A 28 9.40 -14.36 -14.79
CA HIS A 28 10.82 -14.01 -14.70
C HIS A 28 11.18 -13.37 -13.35
N VAL A 29 10.34 -12.46 -12.85
CA VAL A 29 10.53 -11.85 -11.51
C VAL A 29 9.97 -12.72 -10.38
N LYS A 30 9.50 -13.93 -10.69
CA LYS A 30 8.99 -14.93 -9.74
C LYS A 30 7.77 -14.49 -8.92
N ILE A 31 7.02 -13.50 -9.38
CA ILE A 31 5.72 -13.11 -8.79
C ILE A 31 4.72 -14.28 -8.89
N LEU A 32 4.71 -14.98 -10.02
CA LEU A 32 3.86 -16.15 -10.25
C LEU A 32 4.51 -17.47 -9.80
N SER A 33 5.67 -17.43 -9.13
CA SER A 33 6.30 -18.67 -8.70
C SER A 33 5.51 -19.29 -7.55
N ASP A 34 5.03 -20.52 -7.76
CA ASP A 34 4.53 -21.44 -6.72
C ASP A 34 5.57 -21.74 -5.61
N ALA A 35 6.77 -21.17 -5.74
CA ALA A 35 7.92 -21.34 -4.87
C ALA A 35 8.12 -20.18 -3.89
N ILE A 36 7.16 -19.25 -3.74
CA ILE A 36 7.03 -18.62 -2.42
C ILE A 36 6.66 -19.80 -1.52
N PRO A 37 7.52 -20.20 -0.57
CA PRO A 37 7.03 -21.07 0.49
C PRO A 37 5.86 -20.30 1.05
N ARG A 38 4.63 -20.78 0.81
CA ARG A 38 3.61 -20.61 1.82
C ARG A 38 4.29 -21.26 3.00
N ASP A 39 4.86 -20.45 3.88
CA ASP A 39 5.18 -20.93 5.19
C ASP A 39 3.84 -21.48 5.66
N ASN A 40 3.67 -22.79 5.51
CA ASN A 40 2.64 -23.57 6.16
C ASN A 40 3.03 -23.57 7.64
N ASP A 41 3.22 -22.39 8.22
CA ASP A 41 3.09 -22.16 9.64
C ASP A 41 1.59 -22.11 9.91
N GLU A 42 0.91 -23.23 9.64
CA GLU A 42 -0.42 -23.52 10.19
C GLU A 42 -0.35 -23.70 11.72
N ASN A 43 0.72 -23.23 12.40
CA ASN A 43 0.97 -23.55 13.79
C ASN A 43 1.64 -22.46 14.64
N ASP A 44 1.86 -21.22 14.16
CA ASP A 44 2.52 -20.18 14.98
C ASP A 44 1.69 -18.90 15.26
N ASP A 45 0.53 -18.71 14.63
CA ASP A 45 -0.34 -17.56 14.95
C ASP A 45 -0.86 -17.59 16.40
N SER A 46 -1.04 -18.78 16.98
CA SER A 46 -1.46 -18.92 18.39
C SER A 46 -0.40 -18.43 19.39
N ASN A 47 0.86 -18.35 18.96
CA ASN A 47 1.97 -17.94 19.81
C ASN A 47 2.15 -16.41 19.82
N ILE A 48 1.96 -15.77 18.66
CA ILE A 48 2.10 -14.31 18.49
C ILE A 48 1.14 -13.53 19.38
N ASP A 49 -0.14 -13.92 19.42
CA ASP A 49 -1.13 -13.28 20.28
C ASP A 49 -0.74 -13.35 21.77
N SER A 50 -0.20 -14.49 22.20
CA SER A 50 0.18 -14.71 23.58
C SER A 50 1.44 -13.94 23.97
N GLU A 51 2.42 -13.85 23.07
CA GLU A 51 3.66 -13.10 23.27
C GLU A 51 3.38 -11.58 23.28
N LEU A 52 2.56 -11.10 22.36
CA LEU A 52 2.17 -9.70 22.26
C LEU A 52 1.33 -9.28 23.46
N ASN A 53 0.37 -10.10 23.91
CA ASN A 53 -0.40 -9.84 25.13
C ASN A 53 0.54 -9.68 26.33
N ARG A 54 1.48 -10.60 26.52
CA ARG A 54 2.46 -10.54 27.62
C ARG A 54 3.32 -9.28 27.56
N ALA A 55 3.74 -8.87 26.37
CA ALA A 55 4.54 -7.66 26.19
C ALA A 55 3.75 -6.40 26.54
N ILE A 56 2.47 -6.34 26.16
CA ILE A 56 1.60 -5.19 26.45
C ILE A 56 1.23 -5.15 27.94
N GLU A 57 0.97 -6.30 28.59
CA GLU A 57 0.74 -6.39 30.04
C GLU A 57 1.92 -5.85 30.85
N ALA A 58 3.16 -6.07 30.39
CA ALA A 58 4.37 -5.57 31.02
C ALA A 58 4.52 -4.03 30.96
N LEU A 59 3.73 -3.33 30.13
CA LEU A 59 3.74 -1.87 30.04
C LEU A 59 2.90 -1.20 31.15
N HIS A 60 2.11 -1.96 31.93
CA HIS A 60 1.33 -1.48 33.07
C HIS A 60 0.46 -0.24 32.78
N LEU A 61 -0.17 -0.20 31.60
CA LEU A 61 -1.07 0.88 31.20
C LEU A 61 -2.42 0.75 31.93
N SER A 62 -3.02 1.89 32.32
CA SER A 62 -4.27 1.89 33.11
C SER A 62 -5.53 1.59 32.29
N ASP A 63 -5.46 1.68 30.96
CA ASP A 63 -6.57 1.42 30.03
C ASP A 63 -6.04 0.66 28.81
N MET A 64 -5.90 -0.65 28.98
CA MET A 64 -5.25 -1.52 28.01
C MET A 64 -6.30 -2.19 27.13
N MET A 65 -6.26 -1.89 25.84
CA MET A 65 -7.11 -2.55 24.83
C MET A 65 -6.67 -4.01 24.64
N GLN A 66 -7.60 -4.90 24.29
CA GLN A 66 -7.28 -6.31 24.07
C GLN A 66 -6.49 -6.48 22.78
N VAL A 67 -5.47 -7.35 22.75
CA VAL A 67 -4.68 -7.62 21.52
C VAL A 67 -5.55 -7.96 20.32
N LYS A 68 -6.63 -8.72 20.54
CA LYS A 68 -7.58 -9.05 19.49
C LYS A 68 -8.23 -7.81 18.86
N GLU A 69 -8.50 -6.79 19.66
CA GLU A 69 -9.09 -5.53 19.21
C GLU A 69 -8.06 -4.67 18.46
N PHE A 70 -6.76 -4.75 18.82
CA PHE A 70 -5.68 -4.12 18.06
C PHE A 70 -5.45 -4.78 16.69
N LEU A 71 -5.59 -6.10 16.61
CA LEU A 71 -5.30 -6.87 15.39
C LEU A 71 -6.51 -7.00 14.46
N THR A 72 -7.72 -6.79 14.96
CA THR A 72 -8.94 -6.86 14.14
C THR A 72 -9.29 -5.47 13.64
N ILE A 73 -8.84 -5.13 12.45
CA ILE A 73 -9.29 -3.91 11.76
C ILE A 73 -10.65 -4.21 11.14
N PRO A 74 -11.74 -3.53 11.55
CA PRO A 74 -13.10 -3.85 11.10
C PRO A 74 -13.33 -3.66 9.59
N GLU A 75 -12.45 -2.90 8.93
CA GLU A 75 -12.50 -2.62 7.48
C GLU A 75 -11.72 -3.67 6.64
N GLU A 76 -10.86 -4.50 7.27
CA GLU A 76 -10.03 -5.51 6.59
C GLU A 76 -10.68 -6.92 6.57
N ASP A 77 -11.83 -7.12 7.20
CA ASP A 77 -12.60 -8.38 7.12
C ASP A 77 -13.26 -8.59 5.73
N VAL A 78 -13.09 -7.62 4.81
CA VAL A 78 -13.36 -7.79 3.40
C VAL A 78 -12.17 -8.54 2.78
N ILE A 79 -12.21 -9.87 2.86
CA ILE A 79 -11.30 -10.73 2.09
C ILE A 79 -11.52 -10.37 0.62
N TYR A 80 -10.57 -9.67 0.01
CA TYR A 80 -10.52 -9.55 -1.44
C TYR A 80 -10.22 -10.96 -1.95
N GLU A 81 -11.24 -11.66 -2.42
CA GLU A 81 -11.04 -12.91 -3.14
C GLU A 81 -10.02 -12.60 -4.23
N PHE A 82 -8.86 -13.25 -4.16
CA PHE A 82 -7.89 -13.20 -5.24
C PHE A 82 -8.59 -13.75 -6.48
N LEU A 83 -9.10 -12.84 -7.32
CA LEU A 83 -9.53 -13.14 -8.67
C LEU A 83 -8.42 -13.99 -9.31
N ASN A 84 -8.81 -15.07 -9.98
CA ASN A 84 -7.86 -15.93 -10.66
C ASN A 84 -6.96 -15.05 -11.56
N ILE A 85 -5.67 -15.35 -11.70
CA ILE A 85 -4.72 -14.56 -12.53
C ILE A 85 -5.31 -14.23 -13.92
N SER A 86 -6.13 -15.12 -14.48
CA SER A 86 -6.86 -14.89 -15.74
C SER A 86 -7.86 -13.72 -15.69
N GLU A 87 -8.59 -13.54 -14.59
CA GLU A 87 -9.54 -12.44 -14.39
C GLU A 87 -8.79 -11.11 -14.18
N PHE A 88 -7.62 -11.15 -13.55
CA PHE A 88 -6.75 -9.98 -13.41
C PHE A 88 -6.16 -9.52 -14.75
N GLU A 89 -5.72 -10.45 -15.60
CA GLU A 89 -5.27 -10.12 -16.97
C GLU A 89 -6.36 -9.43 -17.80
N ASP A 90 -7.63 -9.77 -17.57
CA ASP A 90 -8.76 -9.21 -18.31
C ASP A 90 -9.23 -7.85 -17.75
N MET A 91 -9.04 -7.58 -16.46
CA MET A 91 -9.22 -6.24 -15.86
C MET A 91 -8.27 -5.19 -16.48
N PHE A 92 -7.05 -5.57 -16.82
CA PHE A 92 -6.09 -4.65 -17.45
C PHE A 92 -6.34 -4.44 -18.95
N LYS A 93 -6.96 -5.41 -19.64
CA LYS A 93 -7.35 -5.30 -21.06
C LYS A 93 -8.65 -4.54 -21.25
N SER A 94 -9.61 -4.74 -20.36
CA SER A 94 -10.86 -3.99 -20.36
C SER A 94 -10.60 -2.66 -19.68
N GLY A 95 -10.16 -1.67 -20.46
CA GLY A 95 -9.92 -0.28 -20.02
C GLY A 95 -11.18 0.37 -19.45
N THR A 96 -11.64 -0.10 -18.30
CA THR A 96 -12.76 0.45 -17.56
C THR A 96 -12.17 1.58 -16.74
N THR A 97 -12.33 2.78 -17.28
CA THR A 97 -11.93 4.09 -16.75
C THR A 97 -12.67 4.50 -15.47
N ASP A 98 -13.14 3.54 -14.69
CA ASP A 98 -13.74 3.78 -13.38
C ASP A 98 -12.83 3.11 -12.34
N HIS A 99 -11.59 3.59 -12.23
CA HIS A 99 -10.86 3.43 -10.98
C HIS A 99 -11.53 4.40 -9.99
N PRO A 100 -12.23 3.94 -8.95
CA PRO A 100 -12.90 4.83 -8.00
C PRO A 100 -11.92 5.67 -7.16
N ASP A 101 -10.61 5.52 -7.39
CA ASP A 101 -9.52 6.17 -6.62
C ASP A 101 -8.61 7.06 -7.46
N GLU A 102 -9.02 7.52 -8.65
CA GLU A 102 -8.39 8.72 -9.21
C GLU A 102 -8.98 9.96 -8.54
N VAL A 103 -8.78 10.07 -7.21
CA VAL A 103 -8.77 11.36 -6.55
C VAL A 103 -7.54 12.08 -7.06
N ASP A 104 -7.77 13.15 -7.82
CA ASP A 104 -6.75 14.11 -8.21
C ASP A 104 -6.17 14.76 -6.95
N ASP A 105 -5.16 14.12 -6.37
CA ASP A 105 -4.41 14.59 -5.21
C ASP A 105 -3.39 15.68 -5.59
N SER A 106 -3.48 16.25 -6.80
CA SER A 106 -2.68 17.39 -7.25
C SER A 106 -3.02 18.70 -6.55
N SER A 107 -3.48 18.65 -5.30
CA SER A 107 -3.51 19.83 -4.44
C SER A 107 -2.12 20.46 -4.46
N GLU A 108 -2.03 21.64 -5.08
CA GLU A 108 -0.80 22.38 -5.22
C GLU A 108 -0.32 22.69 -3.81
N MET A 109 0.66 21.92 -3.34
CA MET A 109 1.20 22.10 -2.00
C MET A 109 1.76 23.52 -1.94
N GLU A 110 1.10 24.40 -1.17
CA GLU A 110 1.52 25.78 -1.03
C GLU A 110 2.97 25.78 -0.55
N ILE A 111 3.88 26.25 -1.41
CA ILE A 111 5.31 26.27 -1.09
C ILE A 111 5.50 27.30 0.01
N ILE A 112 5.60 26.82 1.25
CA ILE A 112 5.87 27.67 2.41
C ILE A 112 7.25 28.32 2.20
N HIS A 113 7.26 29.64 2.08
CA HIS A 113 8.51 30.39 1.94
C HIS A 113 9.36 30.20 3.20
N ILE A 114 10.68 30.06 3.06
CA ILE A 114 11.62 29.75 4.17
C ILE A 114 11.43 30.67 5.39
N ASN A 115 11.08 31.93 5.14
CA ASN A 115 10.82 32.93 6.19
C ASN A 115 9.60 32.59 7.05
N GLU A 116 8.55 32.03 6.43
CA GLU A 116 7.32 31.59 7.10
C GLU A 116 7.63 30.35 7.97
N ALA A 117 8.37 29.37 7.41
CA ALA A 117 8.79 28.18 8.13
C ALA A 117 9.67 28.52 9.37
N LEU A 118 10.61 29.45 9.22
CA LEU A 118 11.46 29.92 10.33
C LEU A 118 10.66 30.62 11.42
N ARG A 119 9.62 31.38 11.06
CA ARG A 119 8.74 32.04 12.02
C ARG A 119 7.96 31.00 12.81
N SER A 120 7.36 30.03 12.12
CA SER A 120 6.61 28.93 12.75
C SER A 120 7.48 28.11 13.69
N LEU A 121 8.72 27.79 13.28
CA LEU A 121 9.68 27.07 14.13
C LEU A 121 10.03 27.85 15.41
N LYS A 122 10.23 29.18 15.31
CA LYS A 122 10.47 30.03 16.48
C LYS A 122 9.29 30.04 17.44
N THR A 123 8.06 30.06 16.91
CA THR A 123 6.84 30.01 17.72
C THR A 123 6.74 28.69 18.48
N VAL A 124 6.96 27.55 17.81
CA VAL A 124 6.96 26.22 18.46
C VAL A 124 8.04 26.14 19.53
N ASN A 125 9.26 26.60 19.21
CA ASN A 125 10.36 26.60 20.18
C ASN A 125 10.05 27.47 21.41
N LEU A 126 9.38 28.60 21.23
CA LEU A 126 8.97 29.46 22.34
C LEU A 126 7.91 28.76 23.22
N PHE A 127 6.95 28.07 22.62
CA PHE A 127 5.92 27.32 23.34
C PHE A 127 6.50 26.16 24.15
N LEU A 128 7.48 25.44 23.60
CA LEU A 128 8.16 24.33 24.30
C LEU A 128 9.04 24.78 25.47
N LEU A 129 9.40 26.06 25.52
CA LEU A 129 10.24 26.64 26.58
C LEU A 129 9.43 27.36 27.68
N GLN A 130 8.08 27.33 27.60
CA GLN A 130 7.17 27.77 28.65
C GLN A 130 6.78 26.61 29.56
#